data_AF-A0A946ERN8-F1
#
_entry.id   AF-A0A946ERN8-F1
#
_cell.length_a   1.000
_cell.length_b   1.000
_cell.length_c   1.000
_cell.angle_alpha   90.00
_cell.angle_beta   90.00
_cell.angle_gamma   90.00
#
_symmetry.space_group_name_H-M   'P 1'
#
loop_
_entity.id
_entity.type
_entity.pdbx_description
1 polymer ?
#
loop_
_entity_poly.entity_id
_entity_poly.type
_entity_poly.pdbx_seq_one_letter_code
_entity_poly.pdbx_strand_id
1 'polypeptide(L)'
;MSHAPPMPDDQQQLAWIAFSRLEQRHSMADEHPTIVAKLGYRDANHFLSATEKCLEATEIEIVSLLLNLEIAPTMSAREICAAYYLKRRNIFSVTVRTHSSHYQMIRNYIPETSPVHCYSVYLECRRSNYQGHAGQTAELLAVFREDVPVLESGVLSIWRDTLFDFVQAEADFMVGDFKSAYEKLMRVTSTASGLNFCCTDRSQFTLARLLRESGQPELARQIWQDSEVRNRLARTCDWTTLAVN
;
A
#
# COMPACT_ATOMS: atom_id res chain seq x y z
N MET A 1 8.13 -31.70 -7.12
CA MET A 1 8.24 -31.02 -8.42
C MET A 1 9.13 -29.81 -8.21
N SER A 2 10.23 -29.68 -8.95
CA SER A 2 11.04 -28.46 -8.95
C SER A 2 10.19 -27.37 -9.62
N HIS A 3 9.53 -26.54 -8.81
CA HIS A 3 8.83 -25.37 -9.32
C HIS A 3 9.89 -24.33 -9.63
N ALA A 4 10.07 -24.02 -10.91
CA ALA A 4 10.82 -22.83 -11.30
C ALA A 4 10.25 -21.63 -10.52
N PRO A 5 11.11 -20.72 -10.03
CA PRO A 5 10.65 -19.54 -9.31
C PRO A 5 9.70 -18.72 -10.20
N PRO A 6 8.66 -18.10 -9.63
CA PRO A 6 7.78 -17.21 -10.38
C PRO A 6 8.60 -16.06 -10.98
N MET A 7 8.42 -15.82 -12.28
CA MET A 7 9.13 -14.77 -13.03
C MET A 7 8.19 -13.61 -13.35
N PRO A 8 8.68 -12.36 -13.36
CA PRO A 8 7.89 -11.20 -13.76
C PRO A 8 7.47 -11.30 -15.23
N ASP A 9 6.34 -10.69 -15.57
CA ASP A 9 5.91 -10.50 -16.96
C ASP A 9 6.11 -9.04 -17.40
N ASP A 10 5.98 -8.79 -18.71
CA ASP A 10 6.24 -7.48 -19.33
C ASP A 10 5.31 -6.36 -18.83
N GLN A 11 4.22 -6.68 -18.12
CA GLN A 11 3.25 -5.70 -17.64
C GLN A 11 3.52 -5.24 -16.21
N GLN A 12 4.49 -5.84 -15.50
CA GLN A 12 4.72 -5.61 -14.07
C GLN A 12 4.89 -4.12 -13.75
N GLN A 13 5.74 -3.42 -14.50
CA GLN A 13 6.02 -2.01 -14.23
C GLN A 13 4.76 -1.14 -14.41
N LEU A 14 3.99 -1.35 -15.48
CA LEU A 14 2.78 -0.57 -15.76
C LEU A 14 1.68 -0.84 -14.73
N ALA A 15 1.48 -2.11 -14.37
CA ALA A 15 0.50 -2.52 -13.38
C ALA A 15 0.77 -1.86 -12.02
N TRP A 16 2.02 -1.89 -11.57
CA TRP A 16 2.41 -1.31 -10.28
C TRP A 16 2.42 0.22 -10.28
N ILE A 17 2.74 0.87 -11.40
CA ILE A 17 2.57 2.33 -11.49
C ILE A 17 1.09 2.70 -11.35
N ALA A 18 0.18 1.99 -12.01
CA ALA A 18 -1.26 2.24 -11.85
C ALA A 18 -1.73 1.98 -10.42
N PHE A 19 -1.29 0.86 -9.81
CA PHE A 19 -1.58 0.55 -8.43
C PHE A 19 -1.06 1.63 -7.47
N SER A 20 0.17 2.13 -7.66
CA SER A 20 0.76 3.18 -6.82
C SER A 20 -0.01 4.50 -6.82
N ARG A 21 -0.77 4.76 -7.90
CA ARG A 21 -1.56 5.99 -8.08
C ARG A 21 -2.99 5.84 -7.60
N LEU A 22 -3.58 4.66 -7.76
CA LEU A 22 -5.00 4.44 -7.51
C LEU A 22 -5.27 3.60 -6.28
N GLU A 23 -4.50 2.52 -6.05
CA GLU A 23 -4.56 1.57 -4.91
C GLU A 23 -5.95 0.97 -4.59
N GLN A 24 -7.01 1.40 -5.28
CA GLN A 24 -8.40 1.03 -5.12
C GLN A 24 -8.86 0.34 -6.41
N ARG A 25 -9.48 -0.84 -6.27
CA ARG A 25 -9.87 -1.66 -7.42
C ARG A 25 -10.86 -0.97 -8.36
N HIS A 26 -11.83 -0.24 -7.80
CA HIS A 26 -12.82 0.49 -8.61
C HIS A 26 -12.16 1.59 -9.43
N SER A 27 -11.29 2.40 -8.82
CA SER A 27 -10.51 3.40 -9.55
C SER A 27 -9.64 2.79 -10.64
N MET A 28 -8.94 1.67 -10.37
CA MET A 28 -8.15 0.99 -11.41
C MET A 28 -9.02 0.48 -12.57
N ALA A 29 -10.22 -0.02 -12.27
CA ALA A 29 -11.16 -0.52 -13.27
C ALA A 29 -11.72 0.59 -14.16
N ASP A 30 -12.07 1.74 -13.55
CA ASP A 30 -12.75 2.85 -14.22
C ASP A 30 -11.75 3.78 -14.94
N GLU A 31 -10.61 4.08 -14.31
CA GLU A 31 -9.67 5.09 -14.81
C GLU A 31 -8.59 4.50 -15.75
N HIS A 32 -8.34 3.19 -15.67
CA HIS A 32 -7.34 2.50 -16.50
C HIS A 32 -7.83 1.18 -17.12
N PRO A 33 -8.89 1.20 -17.95
CA PRO A 33 -9.41 -0.02 -18.60
C PRO A 33 -8.39 -0.71 -19.51
N THR A 34 -7.46 0.05 -20.09
CA THR A 34 -6.35 -0.49 -20.88
C THR A 34 -5.35 -1.29 -20.05
N ILE A 35 -5.14 -0.93 -18.78
CA ILE A 35 -4.27 -1.69 -17.88
C ILE A 35 -4.97 -2.96 -17.43
N VAL A 36 -6.28 -2.90 -17.15
CA VAL A 36 -7.09 -4.08 -16.86
C VAL A 36 -7.01 -5.11 -17.98
N ALA A 37 -7.12 -4.68 -19.24
CA ALA A 37 -6.95 -5.57 -20.39
C ALA A 37 -5.53 -6.15 -20.49
N LYS A 38 -4.49 -5.33 -20.25
CA LYS A 38 -3.09 -5.77 -20.24
C LYS A 38 -2.78 -6.79 -19.14
N LEU A 39 -3.47 -6.69 -18.01
CA LEU A 39 -3.40 -7.68 -16.93
C LEU A 39 -4.03 -9.03 -17.31
N GLY A 40 -4.69 -9.13 -18.46
CA GLY A 40 -5.30 -10.36 -18.98
C GLY A 40 -6.80 -10.50 -18.65
N TYR A 41 -7.43 -9.47 -18.11
CA TYR A 41 -8.87 -9.47 -17.86
C TYR A 41 -9.66 -9.12 -19.12
N ARG A 42 -10.89 -9.62 -19.20
CA ARG A 42 -11.77 -9.42 -20.37
C ARG A 42 -12.34 -8.01 -20.40
N ASP A 43 -12.71 -7.53 -19.22
CA ASP A 43 -13.31 -6.22 -18.98
C ASP A 43 -13.15 -5.84 -17.49
N ALA A 44 -13.61 -4.64 -17.15
CA ALA A 44 -13.60 -4.11 -15.78
C ALA A 44 -14.37 -5.00 -14.80
N ASN A 45 -15.50 -5.60 -15.19
CA ASN A 45 -16.30 -6.45 -14.30
C ASN A 45 -15.57 -7.75 -13.99
N HIS A 46 -14.87 -8.34 -14.97
CA HIS A 46 -14.02 -9.50 -14.76
C HIS A 46 -12.93 -9.20 -13.73
N PHE A 47 -12.25 -8.06 -13.86
CA PHE A 47 -11.24 -7.62 -12.88
C PHE A 47 -11.82 -7.36 -11.49
N LEU A 48 -12.95 -6.66 -11.39
CA LEU A 48 -13.59 -6.37 -10.11
C LEU A 48 -14.04 -7.65 -9.40
N SER A 49 -14.63 -8.61 -10.13
CA SER A 49 -15.04 -9.90 -9.57
C SER A 49 -13.85 -10.75 -9.13
N ALA A 50 -12.77 -10.79 -9.92
CA ALA A 50 -11.56 -11.53 -9.58
C ALA A 50 -10.86 -10.95 -8.33
N THR A 51 -10.68 -9.62 -8.30
CA THR A 51 -10.04 -8.94 -7.16
C THR A 51 -10.90 -9.00 -5.90
N GLU A 52 -12.23 -8.99 -6.01
CA GLU A 52 -13.14 -9.18 -4.88
C GLU A 52 -12.99 -10.57 -4.24
N LYS A 53 -12.92 -11.63 -5.05
CA LYS A 53 -12.65 -12.99 -4.54
C LYS A 53 -11.35 -13.06 -3.75
N CYS A 54 -10.27 -12.44 -4.26
CA CYS A 54 -8.98 -12.38 -3.54
C CYS A 54 -9.06 -11.52 -2.27
N LEU A 55 -9.81 -10.43 -2.30
CA LEU A 55 -10.00 -9.52 -1.17
C LEU A 55 -10.72 -10.22 -0.01
N GLU A 56 -11.70 -11.07 -0.32
CA GLU A 56 -12.51 -11.81 0.66
C GLU A 56 -11.91 -13.18 1.04
N ALA A 57 -10.96 -13.69 0.25
CA ALA A 57 -10.33 -15.01 0.41
C ALA A 57 -9.78 -15.25 1.81
N THR A 58 -10.07 -16.41 2.39
CA THR A 58 -9.42 -16.89 3.62
C THR A 58 -7.95 -17.31 3.38
N GLU A 59 -7.23 -17.59 4.47
CA GLU A 59 -5.85 -18.13 4.43
C GLU A 59 -5.77 -19.43 3.61
N ILE A 60 -6.81 -20.26 3.67
CA ILE A 60 -6.84 -21.56 2.98
C ILE A 60 -7.08 -21.38 1.47
N GLU A 61 -7.80 -20.33 1.09
CA GLU A 61 -8.25 -20.12 -0.30
C GLU A 61 -7.27 -19.30 -1.14
N ILE A 62 -6.58 -18.34 -0.52
CA ILE A 62 -5.85 -17.29 -1.26
C ILE A 62 -4.82 -17.85 -2.24
N VAL A 63 -4.04 -18.86 -1.84
CA VAL A 63 -3.03 -19.46 -2.73
C VAL A 63 -3.69 -20.09 -3.95
N SER A 64 -4.79 -20.82 -3.75
CA SER A 64 -5.53 -21.45 -4.85
C SER A 64 -6.11 -20.42 -5.81
N LEU A 65 -6.59 -19.28 -5.29
CA LEU A 65 -7.09 -18.18 -6.11
C LEU A 65 -5.98 -17.49 -6.91
N LEU A 66 -4.82 -17.22 -6.28
CA LEU A 66 -3.66 -16.61 -6.94
C LEU A 66 -3.09 -17.51 -8.06
N LEU A 67 -3.25 -18.83 -7.95
CA LEU A 67 -2.82 -19.79 -8.96
C LEU A 67 -3.87 -20.06 -10.05
N ASN A 68 -5.11 -19.60 -9.88
CA ASN A 68 -6.18 -19.78 -10.85
C ASN A 68 -6.10 -18.72 -11.95
N LEU A 69 -5.91 -19.15 -13.20
CA LEU A 69 -5.79 -18.24 -14.35
C LEU A 69 -7.08 -17.46 -14.67
N GLU A 70 -8.25 -17.92 -14.25
CA GLU A 70 -9.49 -17.13 -14.35
C GLU A 70 -9.54 -15.99 -13.33
N ILE A 71 -8.70 -16.02 -12.29
CA ILE A 71 -8.63 -14.99 -11.24
C ILE A 71 -7.40 -14.11 -11.44
N ALA A 72 -6.26 -14.72 -11.70
CA ALA A 72 -4.97 -14.08 -11.92
C ALA A 72 -4.37 -14.61 -13.24
N PRO A 73 -4.83 -14.08 -14.39
CA PRO A 73 -4.44 -14.58 -15.71
C PRO A 73 -2.97 -14.33 -16.07
N THR A 74 -2.33 -13.35 -15.42
CA THR A 74 -0.92 -12.99 -15.61
C THR A 74 -0.19 -12.92 -14.27
N MET A 75 1.15 -12.85 -14.27
CA MET A 75 1.92 -12.69 -13.04
C MET A 75 1.63 -11.33 -12.40
N SER A 76 1.56 -10.27 -13.20
CA SER A 76 1.17 -8.94 -12.74
C SER A 76 -0.24 -8.94 -12.12
N ALA A 77 -1.19 -9.67 -12.70
CA ALA A 77 -2.53 -9.80 -12.10
C ALA A 77 -2.47 -10.51 -10.74
N ARG A 78 -1.65 -11.56 -10.62
CA ARG A 78 -1.42 -12.26 -9.35
C ARG A 78 -0.85 -11.33 -8.29
N GLU A 79 0.14 -10.53 -8.64
CA GLU A 79 0.75 -9.53 -7.76
C GLU A 79 -0.25 -8.50 -7.25
N ILE A 80 -1.09 -7.95 -8.14
CA ILE A 80 -2.12 -6.98 -7.78
C ILE A 80 -3.20 -7.61 -6.89
N CYS A 81 -3.64 -8.84 -7.19
CA CYS A 81 -4.55 -9.59 -6.33
C CYS A 81 -3.97 -9.83 -4.93
N ALA A 82 -2.69 -10.21 -4.85
CA ALA A 82 -1.96 -10.37 -3.59
C ALA A 82 -1.90 -9.05 -2.80
N ALA A 83 -1.63 -7.92 -3.46
CA ALA A 83 -1.62 -6.60 -2.84
C ALA A 83 -2.97 -6.23 -2.23
N TYR A 84 -4.09 -6.47 -2.94
CA TYR A 84 -5.42 -6.23 -2.41
C TYR A 84 -5.78 -7.12 -1.23
N TYR A 85 -5.43 -8.41 -1.29
CA TYR A 85 -5.60 -9.33 -0.16
C TYR A 85 -4.85 -8.82 1.08
N LEU A 86 -3.55 -8.52 0.96
CA LEU A 86 -2.73 -8.01 2.06
C LEU A 86 -3.27 -6.70 2.62
N LYS A 87 -3.65 -5.74 1.77
CA LYS A 87 -4.24 -4.47 2.18
C LYS A 87 -5.53 -4.67 2.98
N ARG A 88 -6.44 -5.52 2.50
CA ARG A 88 -7.72 -5.80 3.18
C ARG A 88 -7.52 -6.46 4.52
N ARG A 89 -6.60 -7.43 4.59
CA ARG A 89 -6.22 -8.11 5.83
C ARG A 89 -5.65 -7.10 6.82
N ASN A 90 -4.71 -6.28 6.37
CA ASN A 90 -4.11 -5.23 7.19
C ASN A 90 -5.17 -4.28 7.76
N ILE A 91 -6.15 -3.78 6.98
CA ILE A 91 -7.16 -2.83 7.47
C ILE A 91 -8.05 -3.42 8.56
N PHE A 92 -8.55 -4.66 8.40
CA PHE A 92 -9.74 -5.09 9.14
C PHE A 92 -9.55 -6.07 10.30
N SER A 93 -8.44 -6.81 10.42
CA SER A 93 -8.43 -7.88 11.45
C SER A 93 -7.06 -8.35 11.96
N VAL A 94 -5.96 -7.65 11.67
CA VAL A 94 -4.66 -8.32 11.64
C VAL A 94 -3.61 -7.63 12.52
N THR A 95 -3.05 -8.39 13.47
CA THR A 95 -1.83 -8.00 14.21
C THR A 95 -0.62 -8.04 13.29
N VAL A 96 0.50 -7.38 13.64
CA VAL A 96 1.76 -7.50 12.85
C VAL A 96 2.09 -8.96 12.55
N ARG A 97 2.04 -9.85 13.55
CA ARG A 97 2.32 -11.29 13.41
C ARG A 97 1.43 -11.97 12.37
N THR A 98 0.14 -11.62 12.37
CA THR A 98 -0.83 -12.20 11.43
C THR A 98 -0.58 -11.69 10.01
N HIS A 99 -0.18 -10.42 9.85
CA HIS A 99 0.18 -9.84 8.55
C HIS A 99 1.40 -10.53 7.97
N SER A 100 2.45 -10.69 8.78
CA SER A 100 3.65 -11.43 8.38
C SER A 100 3.30 -12.85 7.97
N SER A 101 2.42 -13.56 8.69
CA SER A 101 1.95 -14.89 8.32
C SER A 101 1.28 -14.92 6.95
N HIS A 102 0.35 -14.01 6.68
CA HIS A 102 -0.34 -13.90 5.38
C HIS A 102 0.64 -13.61 4.24
N TYR A 103 1.60 -12.73 4.47
CA TYR A 103 2.66 -12.46 3.50
C TYR A 103 3.55 -13.69 3.24
N GLN A 104 3.99 -14.38 4.29
CA GLN A 104 4.81 -15.59 4.16
C GLN A 104 4.08 -16.72 3.41
N MET A 105 2.75 -16.80 3.50
CA MET A 105 1.96 -17.78 2.74
C MET A 105 1.97 -17.50 1.23
N ILE A 106 1.98 -16.23 0.82
CA ILE A 106 1.86 -15.88 -0.60
C ILE A 106 3.20 -15.55 -1.28
N ARG A 107 4.23 -15.16 -0.52
CA ARG A 107 5.52 -14.67 -1.07
C ARG A 107 6.16 -15.63 -2.08
N ASN A 108 6.04 -16.95 -1.86
CA ASN A 108 6.69 -17.96 -2.71
C ASN A 108 5.98 -18.14 -4.07
N TYR A 109 4.82 -17.53 -4.25
CA TYR A 109 4.03 -17.57 -5.49
C TYR A 109 4.16 -16.28 -6.32
N ILE A 110 4.97 -15.34 -5.83
CA ILE A 110 5.19 -14.01 -6.41
C ILE A 110 6.68 -13.85 -6.74
N PRO A 111 7.05 -13.19 -7.86
CA PRO A 111 8.45 -12.98 -8.21
C PRO A 111 9.22 -12.25 -7.12
N GLU A 112 10.50 -12.62 -6.94
CA GLU A 112 11.36 -11.97 -5.94
C GLU A 112 11.53 -10.48 -6.19
N THR A 113 11.44 -10.02 -7.44
CA THR A 113 11.55 -8.60 -7.83
C THR A 113 10.25 -7.80 -7.67
N SER A 114 9.18 -8.43 -7.17
CA SER A 114 7.86 -7.83 -7.13
C SER A 114 7.79 -6.63 -6.16
N PRO A 115 7.19 -5.50 -6.58
CA PRO A 115 6.89 -4.40 -5.67
C PRO A 115 5.92 -4.75 -4.53
N VAL A 116 5.23 -5.90 -4.59
CA VAL A 116 4.37 -6.35 -3.48
C VAL A 116 5.14 -6.52 -2.17
N HIS A 117 6.42 -6.90 -2.25
CA HIS A 117 7.24 -7.16 -1.08
C HIS A 117 7.49 -5.87 -0.31
N CYS A 118 7.84 -4.80 -1.02
CA CYS A 118 7.96 -3.45 -0.45
C CYS A 118 6.63 -2.95 0.12
N TYR A 119 5.53 -3.20 -0.58
CA TYR A 119 4.20 -2.81 -0.13
C TYR A 119 3.76 -3.56 1.14
N SER A 120 4.10 -4.84 1.25
CA SER A 120 3.84 -5.65 2.45
C SER A 120 4.60 -5.10 3.66
N VAL A 121 5.88 -4.74 3.50
CA VAL A 121 6.70 -4.11 4.54
C VAL A 121 6.08 -2.78 5.02
N TYR A 122 5.65 -1.95 4.08
CA TYR A 122 4.94 -0.70 4.39
C TYR A 122 3.69 -0.97 5.27
N LEU A 123 2.85 -1.91 4.87
CA LEU A 123 1.65 -2.28 5.62
C LEU A 123 1.98 -2.84 7.02
N GLU A 124 3.03 -3.65 7.13
CA GLU A 124 3.49 -4.23 8.39
C GLU A 124 4.00 -3.17 9.37
N CYS A 125 4.89 -2.29 8.91
CA CYS A 125 5.42 -1.18 9.71
C CYS A 125 4.28 -0.26 10.18
N ARG A 126 3.33 0.04 9.28
CA ARG A 126 2.19 0.90 9.61
C ARG A 126 1.30 0.26 10.67
N ARG A 127 1.05 -1.05 10.58
CA ARG A 127 0.33 -1.79 11.62
C ARG A 127 1.09 -1.80 12.95
N SER A 128 2.41 -1.99 12.90
CA SER A 128 3.30 -1.98 14.07
C SER A 128 3.22 -0.66 14.84
N ASN A 129 3.28 0.47 14.11
CA ASN A 129 3.07 1.82 14.64
C ASN A 129 1.76 1.91 15.43
N TYR A 130 0.62 1.53 14.82
CA TYR A 130 -0.70 1.58 15.48
C TYR A 130 -0.85 0.60 16.67
N GLN A 131 0.03 -0.38 16.80
CA GLN A 131 0.07 -1.30 17.95
C GLN A 131 1.01 -0.82 19.07
N GLY A 132 1.55 0.40 18.98
CA GLY A 132 2.39 0.99 20.02
C GLY A 132 3.88 0.70 19.88
N HIS A 133 4.32 0.13 18.75
CA HIS A 133 5.72 -0.21 18.50
C HIS A 133 6.42 0.80 17.59
N ALA A 134 5.93 2.04 17.53
CA ALA A 134 6.45 3.08 16.63
C ALA A 134 7.96 3.32 16.77
N GLY A 135 8.53 3.19 17.97
CA GLY A 135 9.97 3.34 18.19
C GLY A 135 10.86 2.32 17.48
N GLN A 136 10.29 1.21 16.97
CA GLN A 136 11.03 0.14 16.29
C GLN A 136 11.01 0.26 14.76
N THR A 137 10.24 1.19 14.21
CA THR A 137 10.00 1.27 12.75
C THR A 137 11.26 1.53 11.94
N ALA A 138 12.19 2.33 12.45
CA ALA A 138 13.45 2.59 11.77
C ALA A 138 14.30 1.32 11.64
N GLU A 139 14.34 0.50 12.69
CA GLU A 139 15.06 -0.78 12.71
C GLU A 139 14.40 -1.80 11.79
N LEU A 140 13.06 -1.93 11.85
CA LEU A 140 12.29 -2.77 10.94
C LEU A 140 12.56 -2.41 9.47
N LEU A 141 12.48 -1.14 9.12
CA LEU A 141 12.77 -0.68 7.75
C LEU A 141 14.22 -0.94 7.33
N ALA A 142 15.18 -0.86 8.26
CA ALA A 142 16.59 -1.16 7.96
C ALA A 142 16.79 -2.64 7.64
N VAL A 143 16.25 -3.54 8.47
CA VAL A 143 16.29 -4.99 8.25
C VAL A 143 15.61 -5.34 6.93
N PHE A 144 14.43 -4.78 6.67
CA PHE A 144 13.72 -5.08 5.43
C PHE A 144 14.45 -4.60 4.18
N ARG A 145 15.19 -3.47 4.23
CA ARG A 145 15.99 -3.02 3.08
C ARG A 145 17.08 -4.03 2.68
N GLU A 146 17.47 -4.93 3.57
CA GLU A 146 18.38 -6.04 3.26
C GLU A 146 17.64 -7.25 2.64
N ASP A 147 16.37 -7.45 3.01
CA ASP A 147 15.58 -8.64 2.66
C ASP A 147 14.64 -8.48 1.45
N VAL A 148 14.24 -7.25 1.08
CA VAL A 148 13.37 -7.00 -0.09
C VAL A 148 14.18 -6.62 -1.34
N PRO A 149 13.70 -7.00 -2.54
CA PRO A 149 14.36 -6.67 -3.79
C PRO A 149 14.61 -5.16 -3.95
N VAL A 150 15.79 -4.83 -4.48
CA VAL A 150 16.13 -3.47 -4.84
C VAL A 150 15.37 -3.09 -6.11
N LEU A 151 14.43 -2.17 -5.99
CA LEU A 151 13.90 -1.42 -7.14
C LEU A 151 14.97 -0.40 -7.55
N GLU A 152 15.73 -0.71 -8.59
CA GLU A 152 16.99 -0.02 -8.93
C GLU A 152 16.82 1.45 -9.32
N SER A 153 15.75 1.80 -10.04
CA SER A 153 15.46 3.21 -10.39
C SER A 153 14.06 3.40 -10.97
N GLY A 154 13.60 4.65 -11.02
CA GLY A 154 12.35 5.06 -11.67
C GLY A 154 11.18 5.26 -10.72
N VAL A 155 9.96 5.32 -11.27
CA VAL A 155 8.75 5.69 -10.50
C VAL A 155 8.49 4.74 -9.32
N LEU A 156 8.74 3.45 -9.48
CA LEU A 156 8.49 2.45 -8.43
C LEU A 156 9.52 2.51 -7.29
N SER A 157 10.77 2.90 -7.56
CA SER A 157 11.75 3.12 -6.50
C SER A 157 11.38 4.36 -5.68
N ILE A 158 10.96 5.45 -6.36
CA ILE A 158 10.47 6.66 -5.70
C ILE A 158 9.20 6.37 -4.88
N TRP A 159 8.28 5.56 -5.41
CA TRP A 159 7.09 5.13 -4.69
C TRP A 159 7.41 4.36 -3.41
N ARG A 160 8.29 3.35 -3.47
CA ARG A 160 8.77 2.61 -2.29
C ARG A 160 9.35 3.56 -1.24
N ASP A 161 10.27 4.43 -1.65
CA ASP A 161 10.93 5.34 -0.72
C ASP A 161 9.94 6.31 -0.09
N THR A 162 8.95 6.77 -0.87
CA THR A 162 7.86 7.61 -0.37
C THR A 162 7.00 6.88 0.67
N LEU A 163 6.69 5.58 0.47
CA LEU A 163 5.94 4.78 1.45
C LEU A 163 6.74 4.56 2.75
N PHE A 164 8.05 4.32 2.63
CA PHE A 164 8.92 4.11 3.79
C PHE A 164 9.13 5.40 4.59
N ASP A 165 9.36 6.52 3.91
CA ASP A 165 9.43 7.83 4.56
C ASP A 165 8.09 8.19 5.23
N PHE A 166 6.96 7.82 4.59
CA PHE A 166 5.64 8.06 5.16
C PHE A 166 5.43 7.29 6.48
N VAL A 167 5.74 5.98 6.50
CA VAL A 167 5.54 5.18 7.72
C VAL A 167 6.53 5.54 8.83
N GLN A 168 7.75 5.98 8.47
CA GLN A 168 8.68 6.54 9.45
C GLN A 168 8.17 7.87 10.01
N ALA A 169 7.56 8.72 9.19
CA ALA A 169 6.97 9.96 9.68
C ALA A 169 5.76 9.73 10.58
N GLU A 170 4.92 8.72 10.28
CA GLU A 170 3.87 8.26 11.19
C GLU A 170 4.48 7.78 12.53
N ALA A 171 5.59 7.04 12.48
CA ALA A 171 6.26 6.56 13.68
C ALA A 171 6.81 7.72 14.54
N ASP A 172 7.56 8.65 13.93
CA ASP A 172 8.09 9.85 14.57
C ASP A 172 6.97 10.66 15.25
N PHE A 173 5.82 10.78 14.57
CA PHE A 173 4.65 11.46 15.12
C PHE A 173 4.11 10.75 16.37
N MET A 174 3.96 9.42 16.32
CA MET A 174 3.44 8.65 17.45
C MET A 174 4.38 8.63 18.67
N VAL A 175 5.69 8.77 18.49
CA VAL A 175 6.66 8.89 19.60
C VAL A 175 6.85 10.34 20.07
N GLY A 176 6.16 11.31 19.46
CA GLY A 176 6.20 12.72 19.85
C GLY A 176 7.32 13.54 19.23
N ASP A 177 8.10 12.99 18.28
CA ASP A 177 9.07 13.76 17.50
C ASP A 177 8.38 14.50 16.36
N PHE A 178 7.63 15.54 16.74
CA PHE A 178 6.83 16.34 15.79
C PHE A 178 7.69 17.06 14.75
N LYS A 179 8.95 17.40 15.07
CA LYS A 179 9.84 18.07 14.12
C LYS A 179 10.24 17.12 13.00
N SER A 180 10.77 15.95 13.34
CA SER A 180 11.17 14.94 12.35
C SER A 180 9.98 14.47 11.52
N ALA A 181 8.84 14.25 12.16
CA ALA A 181 7.60 13.86 11.49
C ALA A 181 7.13 14.93 10.48
N TYR A 182 7.17 16.22 10.85
CA TYR A 182 6.80 17.31 9.96
C TYR A 182 7.71 17.39 8.72
N GLU A 183 9.03 17.38 8.92
CA GLU A 183 10.01 17.47 7.83
C GLU A 183 9.90 16.29 6.85
N LYS A 184 9.60 15.08 7.36
CA LYS A 184 9.34 13.91 6.51
C LYS A 184 8.00 14.01 5.79
N LEU A 185 6.91 14.35 6.48
CA LEU A 185 5.57 14.45 5.88
C LEU A 185 5.49 15.52 4.78
N MET A 186 6.21 16.63 4.94
CA MET A 186 6.31 17.65 3.89
C MET A 186 6.99 17.11 2.62
N ARG A 187 8.10 16.39 2.77
CA ARG A 187 8.81 15.75 1.64
C ARG A 187 7.96 14.66 0.98
N VAL A 188 7.34 13.80 1.78
CA VAL A 188 6.42 12.74 1.31
C VAL A 188 5.28 13.37 0.52
N THR A 189 4.62 14.39 1.06
CA THR A 189 3.48 15.04 0.40
C THR A 189 3.89 15.71 -0.91
N SER A 190 5.03 16.42 -0.93
CA SER A 190 5.57 17.03 -2.16
C SER A 190 5.89 15.98 -3.23
N THR A 191 6.50 14.86 -2.85
CA THR A 191 6.89 13.79 -3.79
C THR A 191 5.66 13.04 -4.30
N ALA A 192 4.77 12.64 -3.39
CA ALA A 192 3.56 11.89 -3.70
C ALA A 192 2.62 12.69 -4.61
N SER A 193 2.41 13.98 -4.32
CA SER A 193 1.60 14.86 -5.18
C SER A 193 2.21 15.05 -6.57
N GLY A 194 3.52 15.27 -6.66
CA GLY A 194 4.22 15.45 -7.94
C GLY A 194 4.15 14.24 -8.87
N LEU A 195 4.01 13.03 -8.33
CA LEU A 195 3.89 11.78 -9.07
C LEU A 195 2.48 11.17 -9.07
N ASN A 196 1.53 11.87 -8.44
CA ASN A 196 0.14 11.46 -8.24
C ASN A 196 -0.03 10.10 -7.54
N PHE A 197 0.76 9.83 -6.50
CA PHE A 197 0.62 8.61 -5.71
C PHE A 197 -0.59 8.67 -4.79
N CYS A 198 -1.23 7.51 -4.58
CA CYS A 198 -2.41 7.36 -3.74
C CYS A 198 -2.16 7.74 -2.27
N CYS A 199 -0.91 7.67 -1.81
CA CYS A 199 -0.54 8.00 -0.44
C CYS A 199 -0.57 9.52 -0.16
N THR A 200 -0.76 10.37 -1.18
CA THR A 200 -0.83 11.83 -1.03
C THR A 200 -1.93 12.26 -0.06
N ASP A 201 -3.16 11.77 -0.24
CA ASP A 201 -4.27 12.16 0.63
C ASP A 201 -3.99 11.74 2.08
N ARG A 202 -3.44 10.53 2.26
CA ARG A 202 -3.09 9.99 3.59
C ARG A 202 -1.97 10.79 4.25
N SER A 203 -0.94 11.20 3.50
CA SER A 203 0.15 12.00 4.05
C SER A 203 -0.31 13.41 4.44
N GLN A 204 -1.16 14.03 3.62
CA GLN A 204 -1.79 15.32 3.95
C GLN A 204 -2.66 15.23 5.20
N PHE A 205 -3.42 14.14 5.36
CA PHE A 205 -4.24 13.92 6.53
C PHE A 205 -3.39 13.76 7.81
N THR A 206 -2.33 12.96 7.78
CA THR A 206 -1.40 12.82 8.91
C THR A 206 -0.70 14.15 9.22
N LEU A 207 -0.32 14.93 8.21
CA LEU A 207 0.25 16.27 8.38
C LEU A 207 -0.71 17.22 9.10
N ALA A 208 -1.99 17.22 8.72
CA ALA A 208 -3.00 18.03 9.41
C ALA A 208 -3.18 17.62 10.88
N ARG A 209 -3.16 16.32 11.19
CA ARG A 209 -3.19 15.83 12.58
C ARG A 209 -1.99 16.31 13.38
N LEU A 210 -0.79 16.18 12.81
CA LEU A 210 0.43 16.67 13.44
C LEU A 210 0.38 18.16 13.70
N LEU A 211 -0.07 18.97 12.73
CA LEU A 211 -0.19 20.42 12.89
C LEU A 211 -1.14 20.79 14.03
N ARG A 212 -2.29 20.10 14.14
CA ARG A 212 -3.20 20.28 15.27
C ARG A 212 -2.54 19.94 16.60
N GLU A 213 -1.91 18.78 16.69
CA GLU A 213 -1.34 18.26 17.95
C GLU A 213 -0.06 18.99 18.38
N SER A 214 0.63 19.63 17.44
CA SER A 214 1.76 20.54 17.69
C SER A 214 1.36 21.99 17.97
N GLY A 215 0.06 22.29 18.13
CA GLY A 215 -0.42 23.62 18.52
C GLY A 215 -0.61 24.62 17.37
N GLN A 216 -0.71 24.14 16.13
CA GLN A 216 -0.94 24.95 14.92
C GLN A 216 -2.31 24.64 14.27
N PRO A 217 -3.43 24.80 14.99
CA PRO A 217 -4.75 24.36 14.53
C PRO A 217 -5.25 25.11 13.29
N GLU A 218 -4.84 26.35 13.07
CA GLU A 218 -5.25 27.12 11.89
C GLU A 218 -4.65 26.55 10.59
N LEU A 219 -3.39 26.11 10.63
CA LEU A 219 -2.77 25.43 9.48
C LEU A 219 -3.40 24.06 9.22
N ALA A 220 -3.75 23.33 10.28
CA ALA A 220 -4.49 22.08 10.15
C ALA A 220 -5.88 22.30 9.49
N ARG A 221 -6.58 23.38 9.85
CA ARG A 221 -7.87 23.74 9.24
C ARG A 221 -7.76 24.06 7.76
N GLN A 222 -6.69 24.72 7.32
CA GLN A 222 -6.49 25.00 5.89
C GLN A 222 -6.45 23.72 5.06
N ILE A 223 -5.76 22.68 5.56
CA ILE A 223 -5.72 21.36 4.91
C ILE A 223 -7.11 20.69 4.96
N TRP A 224 -7.83 20.80 6.08
CA TRP A 224 -9.15 20.19 6.23
C TRP A 224 -10.29 20.88 5.49
N GLN A 225 -10.15 22.15 5.12
CA GLN A 225 -11.20 22.87 4.39
C GLN A 225 -11.26 22.49 2.91
N ASP A 226 -10.23 21.84 2.38
CA ASP A 226 -10.25 21.26 1.04
C ASP A 226 -11.32 20.16 0.96
N SER A 227 -12.39 20.44 0.22
CA SER A 227 -13.54 19.54 0.04
C SER A 227 -13.20 18.34 -0.83
N GLU A 228 -12.26 18.45 -1.76
CA GLU A 228 -11.83 17.33 -2.58
C GLU A 228 -11.00 16.34 -1.77
N VAL A 229 -10.04 16.83 -0.98
CA VAL A 229 -9.19 15.99 -0.10
C VAL A 229 -10.06 15.23 0.90
N ARG A 230 -11.06 15.88 1.51
CA ARG A 230 -12.01 15.21 2.42
C ARG A 230 -12.83 14.11 1.72
N ASN A 231 -13.33 14.38 0.51
CA ASN A 231 -14.10 13.39 -0.24
C ASN A 231 -13.24 12.20 -0.69
N ARG A 232 -11.97 12.43 -1.04
CA ARG A 232 -11.02 11.35 -1.36
C ARG A 232 -10.69 10.50 -0.13
N LEU A 233 -10.43 11.13 1.02
CA LEU A 233 -10.15 10.42 2.29
C LEU A 233 -11.32 9.58 2.79
N ALA A 234 -12.57 10.03 2.60
CA ALA A 234 -13.75 9.24 2.94
C ALA A 234 -13.85 7.94 2.11
N ARG A 235 -13.36 7.95 0.87
CA ARG A 235 -13.40 6.81 -0.06
C ARG A 235 -12.29 5.78 0.18
N THR A 236 -11.18 6.14 0.83
CA THR A 236 -10.03 5.23 1.03
C THR A 236 -10.14 4.32 2.26
N CYS A 237 -11.26 4.38 3.01
CA CYS A 237 -11.49 3.63 4.25
C CYS A 237 -10.47 3.89 5.39
N ASP A 238 -9.61 4.90 5.31
CA ASP A 238 -8.72 5.28 6.42
C ASP A 238 -9.51 5.90 7.62
N TRP A 239 -10.79 6.23 7.43
CA TRP A 239 -11.70 6.67 8.51
C TRP A 239 -11.95 5.59 9.57
N THR A 240 -11.94 4.31 9.24
CA THR A 240 -12.17 3.25 10.24
C THR A 240 -10.99 3.07 11.19
N THR A 241 -9.76 3.37 10.75
CA THR A 241 -8.58 3.48 11.62
C THR A 241 -8.55 4.74 12.49
N LEU A 242 -9.40 5.73 12.19
CA LEU A 242 -9.59 6.94 13.00
C LEU A 242 -10.71 6.82 14.02
N ALA A 243 -11.62 5.86 13.84
CA ALA A 243 -12.74 5.60 14.74
C ALA A 243 -12.36 4.71 15.95
N VAL A 244 -11.06 4.43 16.13
CA VAL A 244 -10.54 3.83 17.36
C VAL A 244 -9.81 4.91 18.15
N ASN A 245 -10.61 5.66 18.91
CA ASN A 245 -10.24 6.33 20.16
C ASN A 245 -11.43 6.18 21.10
#